data_AF-A0A7K8S5B9-F1
#
_entry.id   AF-A0A7K8S5B9-F1
#
_cell.length_a   1.000
_cell.length_b   1.000
_cell.length_c   1.000
_cell.angle_alpha   90.00
_cell.angle_beta   90.00
_cell.angle_gamma   90.00
#
_symmetry.space_group_name_H-M   'P 1'
#
loop_
_entity.id
_entity.type
_entity.pdbx_description
1 polymer ?
#
loop_
_entity_poly.entity_id
_entity_poly.type
_entity_poly.pdbx_seq_one_letter_code
_entity_poly.pdbx_strand_id
1 'polypeptide(L)'
;LFLGGSDAVEFPIKFTPKKPGCYHCQIILKSSCDIRVYEIECVVNADQADAQLEFLIPAYQTVTQEIPISNLSSEDWRFEAILEGQGFHGPPAINVPVGGTVPYPLTFKPIAES
;
A
#
# COMPACT_ATOMS: atom_id res chain seq x y z
N LEU A 1 -51.48 -10.57 -7.20
CA LEU A 1 -50.81 -9.30 -6.82
C LEU A 1 -49.51 -9.68 -6.14
N PHE A 2 -48.43 -9.75 -6.91
CA PHE A 2 -47.08 -9.98 -6.38
C PHE A 2 -46.65 -8.66 -5.73
N LEU A 3 -46.62 -8.63 -4.40
CA LEU A 3 -46.01 -7.52 -3.67
C LEU A 3 -44.50 -7.68 -3.85
N GLY A 4 -43.90 -6.84 -4.70
CA GLY A 4 -42.48 -6.80 -4.98
C GLY A 4 -41.68 -6.34 -3.76
N GLY A 5 -41.52 -7.22 -2.78
CA GLY A 5 -40.54 -7.07 -1.72
C GLY A 5 -39.18 -7.50 -2.25
N SER A 6 -38.19 -6.63 -2.14
CA SER A 6 -36.78 -6.98 -2.34
C SER A 6 -36.42 -8.19 -1.47
N ASP A 7 -35.81 -9.23 -2.05
CA ASP A 7 -35.26 -10.39 -1.33
C ASP A 7 -33.97 -10.05 -0.53
N ALA A 8 -33.64 -8.76 -0.49
CA ALA A 8 -32.53 -8.21 0.26
C ALA A 8 -33.01 -7.15 1.25
N VAL A 9 -32.35 -7.11 2.40
CA VAL A 9 -32.49 -6.09 3.45
C VAL A 9 -31.16 -5.36 3.61
N GLU A 10 -31.20 -4.05 3.85
CA GLU A 10 -30.01 -3.29 4.19
C GLU A 10 -29.55 -3.61 5.62
N PHE A 11 -28.26 -3.88 5.79
CA PHE A 11 -27.65 -4.15 7.08
C PHE A 11 -26.50 -3.15 7.33
N PRO A 12 -26.72 -2.08 8.12
CA PRO A 12 -25.71 -1.04 8.30
C PRO A 12 -24.55 -1.53 9.16
N ILE A 13 -23.32 -1.35 8.67
CA ILE A 13 -22.09 -1.70 9.36
C ILE A 13 -21.23 -0.44 9.50
N LYS A 14 -20.63 -0.25 10.68
CA LYS A 14 -19.65 0.81 10.92
C LYS A 14 -18.28 0.19 11.19
N PHE A 15 -17.35 0.41 10.28
CA PHE A 15 -15.95 0.04 10.44
C PHE A 15 -15.15 1.26 10.95
N THR A 16 -14.42 1.10 12.06
CA THR A 16 -13.62 2.18 12.70
C THR A 16 -12.21 1.69 13.03
N PRO A 17 -11.36 1.47 12.00
CA PRO A 17 -10.00 1.01 12.20
C PRO A 17 -9.15 2.08 12.88
N LYS A 18 -8.21 1.66 13.73
CA LYS A 18 -7.26 2.58 14.40
C LYS A 18 -5.93 2.72 13.67
N LYS A 19 -5.61 1.77 12.79
CA LYS A 19 -4.34 1.68 12.08
C LYS A 19 -4.54 1.10 10.69
N PRO A 20 -3.61 1.36 9.75
CA PRO A 20 -3.53 0.65 8.49
C PRO A 20 -3.40 -0.86 8.69
N GLY A 21 -3.91 -1.64 7.75
CA GLY A 21 -3.85 -3.10 7.77
C GLY A 21 -5.05 -3.77 7.12
N CYS A 22 -4.96 -5.09 7.01
CA CYS A 22 -6.06 -5.94 6.58
C CYS A 22 -6.76 -6.57 7.80
N TYR A 23 -8.09 -6.41 7.86
CA TYR A 23 -8.93 -6.89 8.94
C TYR A 23 -9.90 -7.94 8.38
N HIS A 24 -9.67 -9.21 8.72
CA HIS A 24 -10.58 -10.30 8.42
C HIS A 24 -11.64 -10.40 9.51
N CYS A 25 -12.90 -10.26 9.12
CA CYS A 25 -14.05 -10.21 10.01
C CYS A 25 -15.12 -11.20 9.53
N GLN A 26 -15.97 -11.63 10.46
CA GLN A 26 -17.16 -12.43 10.14
C GLN A 26 -18.41 -11.75 10.67
N ILE A 27 -19.47 -11.71 9.85
CA ILE A 27 -20.83 -11.43 10.31
C ILE A 27 -21.56 -12.76 10.42
N ILE A 28 -22.00 -13.09 11.63
CA ILE A 28 -22.78 -14.29 11.89
C ILE A 28 -24.22 -13.87 12.14
N LEU A 29 -25.11 -14.20 11.22
CA LEU A 29 -26.56 -14.04 11.38
C LEU A 29 -27.14 -15.39 11.82
N LYS A 30 -27.86 -15.42 12.94
CA LYS A 30 -28.41 -16.66 13.50
C LYS A 30 -29.88 -16.51 13.85
N SER A 31 -30.66 -17.51 13.46
CA SER A 31 -32.04 -17.75 13.91
C SER A 31 -32.14 -19.14 14.54
N SER A 32 -33.35 -19.56 14.94
CA SER A 32 -33.60 -20.92 15.45
C SER A 32 -33.44 -22.01 14.39
N CYS A 33 -33.50 -21.65 13.10
CA CYS A 33 -33.55 -22.62 11.99
C CYS A 33 -32.43 -22.42 10.96
N ASP A 34 -31.71 -21.31 11.01
CA ASP A 34 -30.72 -20.91 9.98
C ASP A 34 -29.55 -20.16 10.60
N ILE A 35 -28.34 -20.41 10.09
CA ILE A 35 -27.12 -19.68 10.43
C ILE A 35 -26.43 -19.30 9.13
N ARG A 36 -26.12 -18.02 8.97
CA ARG A 36 -25.37 -17.48 7.83
C ARG A 36 -24.09 -16.81 8.33
N VAL A 37 -22.97 -17.15 7.70
CA VAL A 37 -21.67 -16.54 7.99
C VAL A 37 -21.22 -15.81 6.73
N TYR A 38 -20.97 -14.51 6.88
CA TYR A 38 -20.41 -13.67 5.83
C TYR A 38 -18.99 -13.30 6.23
N GLU A 39 -18.03 -13.70 5.41
CA GLU A 39 -16.65 -13.25 5.56
C GLU A 39 -16.50 -11.88 4.92
N ILE A 40 -15.85 -10.97 5.64
CA ILE A 40 -15.61 -9.60 5.20
C ILE A 40 -14.13 -9.30 5.40
N GLU A 41 -13.49 -8.88 4.33
CA GLU A 41 -12.15 -8.30 4.37
C GLU A 41 -12.28 -6.77 4.33
N CYS A 42 -11.72 -6.10 5.33
CA CYS A 42 -11.61 -4.65 5.34
C CYS A 42 -10.14 -4.25 5.22
N VAL A 43 -9.80 -3.54 4.15
CA VAL A 43 -8.44 -3.05 3.89
C VAL A 43 -8.35 -1.56 4.21
N VAL A 44 -7.41 -1.22 5.09
CA VAL A 44 -7.11 0.16 5.46
C VAL A 44 -5.72 0.47 4.95
N ASN A 45 -5.64 1.26 3.90
CA ASN A 45 -4.37 1.77 3.43
C ASN A 45 -3.84 2.79 4.44
N ALA A 46 -2.52 2.83 4.61
CA ALA A 46 -1.93 3.98 5.26
C ALA A 46 -2.25 5.21 4.41
N ASP A 47 -2.53 6.34 5.06
CA ASP A 47 -2.38 7.63 4.39
C ASP A 47 -1.00 7.57 3.72
N GLN A 48 -0.96 7.77 2.39
CA GLN A 48 0.30 7.77 1.66
C GLN A 48 1.21 8.77 2.37
N ALA A 49 2.20 8.26 3.09
CA ALA A 49 3.21 9.11 3.68
C ALA A 49 4.06 9.56 2.50
N ASP A 50 3.64 10.64 1.85
CA ASP A 50 4.44 11.29 0.83
C ASP A 50 5.72 11.77 1.53
N ALA A 51 6.78 10.99 1.34
CA ALA A 51 8.11 11.34 1.81
C ALA A 51 8.72 12.30 0.80
N GLN A 52 9.19 13.46 1.29
CA GLN A 52 9.96 14.40 0.48
C GLN A 52 11.45 14.10 0.63
N LEU A 53 12.15 13.98 -0.50
CA LEU A 53 13.58 13.78 -0.55
C LEU A 53 14.22 14.97 -1.27
N GLU A 54 15.19 15.64 -0.64
CA GLU A 54 15.89 16.78 -1.22
C GLU A 54 17.26 16.34 -1.76
N PHE A 55 17.58 16.73 -2.99
CA PHE A 55 18.86 16.48 -3.64
C PHE A 55 19.65 17.78 -3.75
N LEU A 56 20.58 18.00 -2.83
CA LEU A 56 21.51 19.13 -2.88
C LEU A 56 22.86 18.67 -3.43
N ILE A 57 23.17 19.10 -4.66
CA ILE A 57 24.39 18.69 -5.35
C ILE A 57 25.09 19.88 -6.02
N PRO A 58 26.43 19.82 -6.17
CA PRO A 58 27.11 20.71 -7.09
C PRO A 58 26.60 20.50 -8.52
N ALA A 59 26.59 21.56 -9.31
CA ALA A 59 26.13 21.51 -10.70
C ALA A 59 26.85 20.40 -11.49
N TYR A 60 26.09 19.69 -12.33
CA TYR A 60 26.57 18.60 -13.20
C TYR A 60 27.15 17.37 -12.48
N GLN A 61 27.01 17.27 -11.16
CA GLN A 61 27.42 16.07 -10.43
C GLN A 61 26.29 15.06 -10.31
N THR A 62 26.65 13.78 -10.24
CA THR A 62 25.70 12.70 -9.97
C THR A 62 25.69 12.43 -8.46
N VAL A 63 24.51 12.18 -7.90
CA VAL A 63 24.37 11.72 -6.52
C VAL A 63 23.41 10.54 -6.45
N THR A 64 23.66 9.63 -5.51
CA THR A 64 22.76 8.52 -5.19
C THR A 64 22.34 8.66 -3.74
N GLN A 65 21.02 8.61 -3.50
CA GLN A 65 20.45 8.52 -2.16
C GLN A 65 19.89 7.12 -1.95
N GLU A 66 20.28 6.50 -0.83
CA GLU A 66 19.83 5.16 -0.44
C GLU A 66 18.56 5.28 0.42
N ILE A 67 17.38 5.10 -0.18
CA ILE A 67 16.09 5.23 0.51
C ILE A 67 15.81 3.92 1.28
N PRO A 68 15.68 3.93 2.61
CA PRO A 68 15.48 2.71 3.38
C PRO A 68 14.04 2.19 3.24
N ILE A 69 13.88 1.04 2.57
CA ILE A 69 12.58 0.36 2.45
C ILE A 69 12.50 -0.74 3.50
N SER A 70 11.63 -0.56 4.50
CA SER A 70 11.48 -1.50 5.63
C SER A 70 10.22 -2.33 5.49
N ASN A 71 10.37 -3.64 5.43
CA ASN A 71 9.28 -4.60 5.40
C ASN A 71 8.92 -5.03 6.83
N LEU A 72 7.82 -4.49 7.35
CA LEU A 72 7.30 -4.81 8.69
C LEU A 72 6.23 -5.92 8.67
N SER A 73 5.98 -6.54 7.51
CA SER A 73 4.98 -7.59 7.36
C SER A 73 5.54 -8.98 7.71
N SER A 74 4.72 -10.02 7.54
CA SER A 74 5.09 -11.43 7.72
C SER A 74 5.47 -12.15 6.44
N GLU A 75 5.56 -11.44 5.30
CA GLU A 75 5.87 -12.02 3.99
C GLU A 75 6.96 -11.23 3.28
N ASP A 76 7.68 -11.86 2.35
CA ASP A 76 8.65 -11.18 1.49
C ASP A 76 7.94 -10.23 0.52
N TRP A 77 8.51 -9.05 0.30
CA TRP A 77 7.99 -8.07 -0.65
C TRP A 77 8.78 -8.06 -1.95
N ARG A 78 8.06 -7.97 -3.07
CA ARG A 78 8.60 -7.47 -4.33
C ARG A 78 8.08 -6.05 -4.52
N PHE A 79 8.94 -5.07 -4.32
CA PHE A 79 8.61 -3.65 -4.46
C PHE A 79 8.92 -3.20 -5.89
N GLU A 80 7.95 -2.61 -6.58
CA GLU A 80 8.13 -2.03 -7.92
C GLU A 80 8.27 -0.50 -7.80
N ALA A 81 9.27 0.05 -8.49
CA ALA A 81 9.55 1.48 -8.46
C ALA A 81 9.10 2.14 -9.76
N ILE A 82 8.27 3.16 -9.63
CA ILE A 82 7.86 4.05 -10.73
C ILE A 82 8.56 5.38 -10.50
N LEU A 83 9.41 5.79 -11.45
CA LEU A 83 10.13 7.05 -11.41
C LEU A 83 9.54 8.02 -12.43
N GLU A 84 9.08 9.17 -11.95
CA GLU A 84 8.57 10.26 -12.78
C GLU A 84 9.52 11.46 -12.69
N GLY A 85 9.73 12.16 -13.81
CA GLY A 85 10.66 13.28 -13.91
C GLY A 85 11.95 12.95 -14.68
N GLN A 86 12.74 14.00 -14.94
CA GLN A 86 13.95 13.93 -15.76
C GLN A 86 15.20 13.73 -14.88
N GLY A 87 16.17 12.94 -15.34
CA GLY A 87 17.47 12.75 -14.66
C GLY A 87 17.46 11.81 -13.45
N PHE A 88 16.32 11.23 -13.06
CA PHE A 88 16.24 10.24 -11.99
C PHE A 88 16.35 8.81 -12.53
N HIS A 89 17.14 7.98 -11.83
CA HIS A 89 17.41 6.59 -12.18
C HIS A 89 17.41 5.72 -10.94
N GLY A 90 16.95 4.48 -11.07
CA GLY A 90 16.98 3.48 -10.01
C GLY A 90 16.53 2.11 -10.53
N PRO A 91 16.67 1.05 -9.74
CA PRO A 91 16.19 -0.27 -10.08
C PRO A 91 14.66 -0.26 -10.30
N PRO A 92 14.10 -0.96 -11.30
CA PRO A 92 12.66 -0.99 -11.51
C PRO A 92 11.91 -1.79 -10.44
N ALA A 93 12.63 -2.66 -9.71
CA ALA A 93 12.10 -3.40 -8.58
C ALA A 93 13.23 -3.81 -7.63
N ILE A 94 12.87 -4.02 -6.36
CA ILE A 94 13.73 -4.62 -5.33
C ILE A 94 12.95 -5.69 -4.56
N ASN A 95 13.67 -6.68 -4.02
CA ASN A 95 13.08 -7.65 -3.10
C ASN A 95 13.47 -7.27 -1.67
N VAL A 96 12.48 -7.19 -0.78
CA VAL A 96 12.69 -6.82 0.63
C VAL A 96 12.25 -8.01 1.49
N PRO A 97 13.19 -8.73 2.12
CA PRO A 97 12.87 -9.88 2.95
C PRO A 97 11.94 -9.51 4.11
N VAL A 98 11.16 -10.48 4.58
CA VAL A 98 10.32 -10.37 5.77
C VAL A 98 11.12 -9.81 6.98
N GLY A 99 10.59 -8.78 7.62
CA GLY A 99 11.24 -8.11 8.76
C GLY A 99 12.54 -7.34 8.42
N GLY A 100 12.93 -7.30 7.14
CA GLY A 100 14.16 -6.69 6.67
C GLY A 100 14.03 -5.24 6.23
N THR A 101 15.16 -4.56 6.13
CA THR A 101 15.28 -3.25 5.49
C THR A 101 16.30 -3.34 4.37
N VAL A 102 15.91 -2.92 3.17
CA VAL A 102 16.78 -2.89 1.98
C VAL A 102 16.85 -1.46 1.45
N PRO A 103 18.05 -0.94 1.12
CA PRO A 103 18.19 0.37 0.53
C PRO A 103 17.77 0.36 -0.94
N TYR A 104 16.93 1.30 -1.34
CA TYR A 104 16.61 1.60 -2.73
C TYR A 104 17.52 2.74 -3.23
N PRO A 105 18.43 2.49 -4.19
CA PRO A 105 19.33 3.51 -4.69
C PRO A 105 18.62 4.40 -5.72
N LEU A 106 18.25 5.61 -5.32
CA LEU A 106 17.75 6.65 -6.22
C LEU A 106 18.89 7.58 -6.63
N THR A 107 19.30 7.48 -7.89
CA THR A 107 20.35 8.31 -8.48
C THR A 107 19.75 9.48 -9.23
N PHE A 108 20.19 10.68 -8.93
CA PHE A 108 19.96 11.86 -9.78
C PHE A 108 21.21 12.17 -10.60
N LYS A 109 21.04 12.21 -11.91
CA LYS A 109 22.06 12.58 -12.90
C LYS A 109 21.54 13.80 -13.70
N PRO A 110 22.13 14.98 -13.50
CA PRO A 110 21.77 16.17 -14.26
C PRO A 110 21.94 15.94 -15.76
N ILE A 111 20.96 16.38 -16.53
CA ILE A 111 21.07 16.45 -17.99
C ILE A 111 21.91 17.71 -18.27
N ALA A 112 23.04 17.56 -18.96
CA ALA A 112 23.80 18.72 -19.39
C ALA A 112 22.96 19.55 -20.38
N GLU A 113 22.88 20.86 -20.20
CA GLU A 113 22.41 21.75 -21.26
C GLU A 113 23.42 21.69 -22.40
N SER A 114 22.95 21.36 -23.60
CA SER A 114 23.71 21.35 -24.85
C SER A 114 23.85 22.73 -25.44
#